data_AF-A0AAU0TFV8-F1
#
_entry.id   AF-A0AAU0TFV8-F1
#
_cell.length_a   1.000
_cell.length_b   1.000
_cell.length_c   1.000
_cell.angle_alpha   90.00
_cell.angle_beta   90.00
_cell.angle_gamma   90.00
#
_symmetry.space_group_name_H-M   'P 1'
#
loop_
_entity.id
_entity.type
_entity.pdbx_description
1 polymer ?
#
loop_
_entity_poly.entity_id
_entity_poly.type
_entity_poly.pdbx_seq_one_letter_code
_entity_poly.pdbx_strand_id
1 'polypeptide(L)'
;MNKASGLAAAGLGLLLSACQVVGPDYHLPKEAAVQREDLQGNLAMNGKNVVSAPVPGDWWRLYQDPRLDQLVQQAMASNTDLRVAAANLSRARTQVEEAQSAGGWSGGVKAGAQRVQESGEAYLLTEKVPVSNVGDLGITTSYQFDLFGTLQRGIEAAKANADATQAAADTARITLVADVVRAYTQVCAANEERAIAQHSLDLQSQSTTLTQRLRDAGRGDETQVTRSQTQFKSLRADMPRYEAARQTGLFRLSMLLAKPVDQLPVGTADCAELPTITQLLPVGDGAALLKRRPDVRQAERRLAAATADIGVATGALYPDISIGATLGTVGILGDLGKPATNRWGFGPLLSWTVPSNGSRARIREAEAATQGALAHFDGVVLNAIREAQTGLAQYAALLQRRDALADAGQSAQLAAEQTHRFYQAGRASFLADLQATRTYTDVQAQLAAANTQVAMSQIDLFLALGGGWESGRTQAMNPGKP
;
A
#
# COMPACT_ATOMS: atom_id res chain seq x y z
N MET A 1 40.13 -40.46 -37.50
CA MET A 1 39.38 -39.53 -36.61
C MET A 1 40.33 -39.11 -35.50
N ASN A 2 40.74 -37.84 -35.51
CA ASN A 2 41.87 -37.35 -34.72
C ASN A 2 41.56 -37.30 -33.22
N LYS A 3 42.49 -37.77 -32.39
CA LYS A 3 42.45 -37.63 -30.93
C LYS A 3 42.23 -36.17 -30.47
N ALA A 4 42.66 -35.20 -31.28
CA ALA A 4 42.41 -33.76 -31.07
C ALA A 4 40.91 -33.39 -31.14
N SER A 5 40.12 -34.03 -32.01
CA SER A 5 38.68 -33.77 -32.12
C SER A 5 37.90 -34.36 -30.94
N GLY A 6 38.36 -35.49 -30.38
CA GLY A 6 37.78 -36.09 -29.18
C GLY A 6 38.09 -35.31 -27.90
N LEU A 7 39.31 -34.76 -27.78
CA LEU A 7 39.70 -33.86 -26.67
C LEU A 7 38.97 -32.51 -26.74
N ALA A 8 38.77 -31.96 -27.93
CA ALA A 8 37.98 -30.73 -28.12
C ALA A 8 36.50 -30.95 -27.76
N ALA A 9 35.90 -32.08 -28.15
CA ALA A 9 34.51 -32.41 -27.81
C ALA A 9 34.31 -32.69 -26.30
N ALA A 10 35.26 -33.38 -25.66
CA ALA A 10 35.24 -33.61 -24.21
C ALA A 10 35.45 -32.31 -23.41
N GLY A 11 36.34 -31.42 -23.90
CA GLY A 11 36.54 -30.08 -23.33
C GLY A 11 35.30 -29.19 -23.47
N LEU A 12 34.61 -29.24 -24.63
CA LEU A 12 33.35 -28.50 -24.84
C LEU A 12 32.23 -29.00 -23.93
N GLY A 13 32.14 -30.32 -23.70
CA GLY A 13 31.17 -30.92 -22.79
C GLY A 13 31.38 -30.51 -21.32
N LEU A 14 32.63 -30.41 -20.87
CA LEU A 14 32.98 -29.91 -19.53
C LEU A 14 32.74 -28.41 -19.37
N LEU A 15 32.97 -27.61 -20.42
CA LEU A 15 32.67 -26.17 -20.45
C LEU A 15 31.17 -25.88 -20.42
N LEU A 16 30.34 -26.73 -21.04
CA LEU A 16 28.88 -26.62 -21.00
C LEU A 16 28.29 -26.96 -19.61
N SER A 17 28.91 -27.89 -18.87
CA SER A 17 28.52 -28.16 -17.46
C SER A 17 28.98 -27.09 -16.46
N ALA A 18 29.84 -26.16 -16.87
CA ALA A 18 30.34 -25.06 -16.03
C ALA A 18 29.46 -23.81 -16.10
N CYS A 19 28.46 -23.76 -17.00
CA CYS A 19 27.49 -22.68 -17.08
C CYS A 19 26.33 -22.96 -16.13
N GLN A 20 26.50 -22.62 -14.84
CA GLN A 20 25.45 -22.76 -13.84
C GLN A 20 25.22 -21.42 -13.14
N VAL A 21 23.96 -21.00 -13.08
CA VAL A 21 23.55 -19.82 -12.31
C VAL A 21 23.86 -20.07 -10.83
N VAL A 22 24.67 -19.21 -10.23
CA VAL A 22 25.11 -19.38 -8.84
C VAL A 22 24.13 -18.75 -7.85
N GLY A 23 24.27 -19.15 -6.58
CA GLY A 23 23.36 -18.75 -5.50
C GLY A 23 22.08 -19.57 -5.44
N PRO A 24 21.24 -19.33 -4.42
CA PRO A 24 20.01 -20.07 -4.22
C PRO A 24 18.93 -19.69 -5.24
N ASP A 25 18.14 -20.66 -5.67
CA ASP A 25 16.89 -20.42 -6.37
C ASP A 25 15.79 -20.07 -5.36
N TYR A 26 15.06 -18.98 -5.61
CA TYR A 26 14.01 -18.55 -4.70
C TYR A 26 12.84 -19.52 -4.70
N HIS A 27 12.55 -20.06 -3.52
CA HIS A 27 11.32 -20.76 -3.20
C HIS A 27 10.82 -20.29 -1.85
N LEU A 28 9.51 -20.25 -1.68
CA LEU A 28 8.91 -19.93 -0.39
C LEU A 28 9.28 -21.04 0.62
N PRO A 29 9.90 -20.71 1.77
CA PRO A 29 10.23 -21.71 2.78
C PRO A 29 8.99 -22.45 3.28
N LYS A 30 9.13 -23.73 3.61
CA LYS A 30 7.99 -24.56 4.09
C LYS A 30 7.50 -24.11 5.46
N GLU A 31 8.42 -23.59 6.27
CA GLU A 31 8.22 -23.05 7.60
C GLU A 31 7.77 -21.58 7.62
N ALA A 32 7.70 -20.91 6.46
CA ALA A 32 7.22 -19.53 6.37
C ALA A 32 5.79 -19.42 6.92
N ALA A 33 5.48 -18.33 7.61
CA ALA A 33 4.21 -18.15 8.31
C ALA A 33 3.01 -18.32 7.36
N VAL A 34 3.13 -17.86 6.12
CA VAL A 34 2.06 -17.97 5.10
C VAL A 34 1.64 -19.41 4.81
N GLN A 35 2.51 -20.41 5.05
CA GLN A 35 2.24 -21.83 4.84
C GLN A 35 1.60 -22.52 6.05
N ARG A 36 1.45 -21.82 7.19
CA ARG A 36 0.89 -22.40 8.41
C ARG A 36 -0.62 -22.60 8.29
N GLU A 37 -1.09 -23.82 8.55
CA GLU A 37 -2.51 -24.19 8.45
C GLU A 37 -3.40 -23.39 9.42
N ASP A 38 -2.89 -23.05 10.62
CA ASP A 38 -3.64 -22.28 11.62
C ASP A 38 -3.91 -20.83 11.19
N LEU A 39 -3.14 -20.31 10.23
CA LEU A 39 -3.30 -18.97 9.66
C LEU A 39 -4.13 -18.98 8.36
N GLN A 40 -4.18 -20.11 7.66
CA GLN A 40 -4.88 -20.25 6.38
C GLN A 40 -6.37 -20.62 6.53
N GLY A 41 -6.75 -21.20 7.68
CA GLY A 41 -8.10 -21.68 7.94
C GLY A 41 -9.15 -20.58 8.10
N ASN A 42 -10.29 -20.94 8.68
CA ASN A 42 -11.38 -20.00 8.92
C ASN A 42 -10.93 -18.86 9.83
N LEU A 43 -11.12 -17.63 9.36
CA LEU A 43 -10.98 -16.44 10.19
C LEU A 43 -12.06 -16.52 11.26
N ALA A 44 -11.65 -16.76 12.51
CA ALA A 44 -12.51 -17.15 13.60
C ALA A 44 -13.76 -16.26 13.71
N MET A 45 -14.94 -16.78 13.35
CA MET A 45 -16.25 -16.36 13.87
C MET A 45 -17.37 -17.35 13.51
N ASN A 46 -18.06 -17.86 14.53
CA ASN A 46 -19.40 -18.46 14.46
C ASN A 46 -20.49 -17.36 14.49
N GLY A 47 -20.28 -16.25 13.77
CA GLY A 47 -21.15 -15.08 13.81
C GLY A 47 -22.24 -15.11 12.75
N LYS A 48 -23.49 -14.77 13.11
CA LYS A 48 -24.63 -14.73 12.18
C LYS A 48 -24.58 -13.62 11.12
N ASN A 49 -23.61 -12.69 11.22
CA ASN A 49 -23.56 -11.44 10.45
C ASN A 49 -22.42 -11.38 9.40
N VAL A 50 -21.67 -12.49 9.25
CA VAL A 50 -20.60 -12.65 8.26
C VAL A 50 -20.79 -13.97 7.51
N VAL A 51 -20.21 -14.09 6.32
CA VAL A 51 -20.23 -15.32 5.52
C VAL A 51 -18.84 -15.60 4.95
N SER A 52 -18.46 -16.87 4.92
CA SER A 52 -17.27 -17.33 4.19
C SER A 52 -17.56 -17.33 2.69
N ALA A 53 -17.55 -16.12 2.12
CA ALA A 53 -17.67 -15.87 0.69
C ALA A 53 -16.56 -14.92 0.24
N PRO A 54 -16.17 -14.96 -1.05
CA PRO A 54 -15.14 -14.06 -1.59
C PRO A 54 -15.50 -12.58 -1.38
N VAL A 55 -14.53 -11.80 -0.90
CA VAL A 55 -14.67 -10.34 -0.77
C VAL A 55 -14.63 -9.73 -2.17
N PRO A 56 -15.65 -8.96 -2.60
CA PRO A 56 -15.64 -8.29 -3.90
C PRO A 56 -14.50 -7.28 -4.02
N GLY A 57 -13.90 -7.19 -5.22
CA GLY A 57 -12.86 -6.20 -5.51
C GLY A 57 -13.36 -4.75 -5.42
N ASP A 58 -14.66 -4.51 -5.58
CA ASP A 58 -15.37 -3.25 -5.49
C ASP A 58 -16.35 -3.22 -4.31
N TRP A 59 -15.91 -3.70 -3.14
CA TRP A 59 -16.72 -3.86 -1.92
C TRP A 59 -17.54 -2.64 -1.49
N TRP A 60 -17.13 -1.41 -1.83
CA TRP A 60 -17.90 -0.21 -1.51
C TRP A 60 -19.26 -0.18 -2.22
N ARG A 61 -19.43 -0.92 -3.32
CA ARG A 61 -20.71 -1.05 -4.01
C ARG A 61 -21.74 -1.88 -3.25
N LEU A 62 -21.31 -2.62 -2.22
CA LEU A 62 -22.22 -3.35 -1.34
C LEU A 62 -23.13 -2.39 -0.53
N TYR A 63 -22.74 -1.12 -0.39
CA TYR A 63 -23.57 -0.06 0.18
C TYR A 63 -24.68 0.43 -0.74
N GLN A 64 -24.63 0.07 -2.03
CA GLN A 64 -25.63 0.47 -3.04
C GLN A 64 -25.85 2.00 -3.15
N ASP A 65 -24.83 2.82 -2.85
CA ASP A 65 -24.88 4.28 -3.01
C ASP A 65 -24.12 4.71 -4.30
N PRO A 66 -24.82 5.18 -5.35
CA PRO A 66 -24.19 5.66 -6.58
C PRO A 66 -23.26 6.87 -6.37
N ARG A 67 -23.53 7.71 -5.36
CA ARG A 67 -22.66 8.86 -5.04
C ARG A 67 -21.33 8.38 -4.51
N LEU A 68 -21.34 7.32 -3.70
CA LEU A 68 -20.11 6.70 -3.20
C LEU A 68 -19.28 6.12 -4.34
N ASP A 69 -19.90 5.41 -5.30
CA ASP A 69 -19.18 4.89 -6.48
C ASP A 69 -18.57 6.03 -7.31
N GLN A 70 -19.29 7.13 -7.50
CA GLN A 70 -18.77 8.31 -8.19
C GLN A 70 -17.60 8.96 -7.46
N LEU A 71 -17.66 9.09 -6.13
CA LEU A 71 -16.57 9.63 -5.31
C LEU A 71 -15.30 8.77 -5.43
N VAL A 72 -15.44 7.45 -5.34
CA VAL A 72 -14.32 6.51 -5.49
C VAL A 72 -13.70 6.61 -6.88
N GLN A 73 -14.52 6.62 -7.93
CA GLN A 73 -14.03 6.75 -9.32
C GLN A 73 -13.26 8.07 -9.53
N GLN A 74 -13.78 9.18 -9.02
CA GLN A 74 -13.10 10.48 -9.14
C GLN A 74 -11.78 10.49 -8.36
N ALA A 75 -11.76 9.96 -7.14
CA ALA A 75 -10.54 9.86 -6.35
C ALA A 75 -9.47 9.01 -7.05
N MET A 76 -9.84 7.85 -7.60
CA MET A 76 -8.90 6.99 -8.33
C MET A 76 -8.27 7.68 -9.56
N ALA A 77 -8.97 8.63 -10.16
CA ALA A 77 -8.50 9.36 -11.34
C ALA A 77 -7.58 10.55 -10.99
N SER A 78 -7.81 11.24 -9.87
CA SER A 78 -7.12 12.51 -9.55
C SER A 78 -6.18 12.47 -8.36
N ASN A 79 -6.24 11.44 -7.52
CA ASN A 79 -5.51 11.39 -6.26
C ASN A 79 -3.98 11.50 -6.45
N THR A 80 -3.35 12.34 -5.62
CA THR A 80 -1.93 12.64 -5.70
C THR A 80 -1.03 11.49 -5.25
N ASP A 81 -1.46 10.70 -4.27
CA ASP A 81 -0.68 9.56 -3.77
C ASP A 81 -0.63 8.44 -4.80
N LEU A 82 -1.72 8.22 -5.55
CA LEU A 82 -1.72 7.30 -6.69
C LEU A 82 -0.79 7.76 -7.82
N ARG A 83 -0.69 9.06 -8.07
CA ARG A 83 0.28 9.60 -9.04
C ARG A 83 1.72 9.35 -8.59
N VAL A 84 2.01 9.51 -7.29
CA VAL A 84 3.32 9.17 -6.71
C VAL A 84 3.60 7.67 -6.84
N ALA A 85 2.63 6.81 -6.53
CA ALA A 85 2.75 5.37 -6.68
C ALA A 85 3.02 4.96 -8.14
N ALA A 86 2.33 5.57 -9.11
CA ALA A 86 2.54 5.35 -10.53
C ALA A 86 3.95 5.76 -10.99
N ALA A 87 4.45 6.91 -10.53
CA ALA A 87 5.80 7.37 -10.84
C ALA A 87 6.88 6.43 -10.25
N ASN A 88 6.69 5.99 -9.00
CA ASN A 88 7.59 5.02 -8.37
C ASN A 88 7.61 3.67 -9.10
N LEU A 89 6.45 3.19 -9.55
CA LEU A 89 6.36 1.99 -10.36
C LEU A 89 7.04 2.14 -11.71
N SER A 90 6.86 3.28 -12.40
CA SER A 90 7.56 3.58 -13.65
C SER A 90 9.07 3.55 -13.43
N ARG A 91 9.57 4.20 -12.37
CA ARG A 91 10.99 4.19 -12.01
C ARG A 91 11.50 2.76 -11.77
N ALA A 92 10.75 1.95 -11.02
CA ALA A 92 11.15 0.57 -10.75
C ALA A 92 11.20 -0.29 -12.01
N ARG A 93 10.29 -0.07 -12.98
CA ARG A 93 10.33 -0.75 -14.29
C ARG A 93 11.55 -0.33 -15.11
N THR A 94 11.88 0.96 -15.13
CA THR A 94 13.10 1.45 -15.81
C THR A 94 14.37 0.89 -15.17
N GLN A 95 14.39 0.66 -13.86
CA GLN A 95 15.52 -0.03 -13.20
C GLN A 95 15.65 -1.51 -13.64
N VAL A 96 14.56 -2.16 -14.02
CA VAL A 96 14.61 -3.49 -14.65
C VAL A 96 15.25 -3.42 -16.04
N GLU A 97 14.90 -2.40 -16.83
CA GLU A 97 15.51 -2.16 -18.15
C GLU A 97 17.00 -1.84 -18.04
N GLU A 98 17.39 -1.05 -17.03
CA GLU A 98 18.78 -0.76 -16.69
C GLU A 98 19.54 -2.05 -16.32
N ALA A 99 18.97 -2.89 -15.45
CA ALA A 99 19.56 -4.17 -15.08
C ALA A 99 19.69 -5.13 -16.28
N GLN A 100 18.72 -5.14 -17.19
CA GLN A 100 18.79 -5.92 -18.43
C GLN A 100 19.87 -5.39 -19.39
N SER A 101 20.09 -4.07 -19.40
CA SER A 101 21.10 -3.40 -20.22
C SER A 101 22.50 -3.45 -19.62
N ALA A 102 22.64 -3.82 -18.35
CA ALA A 102 23.94 -4.02 -17.70
C ALA A 102 24.69 -5.22 -18.29
N GLY A 103 23.97 -6.18 -18.88
CA GLY A 103 24.55 -7.28 -19.65
C GLY A 103 24.63 -6.98 -21.14
N GLY A 104 25.55 -7.65 -21.84
CA GLY A 104 25.66 -7.61 -23.30
C GLY A 104 26.74 -6.67 -23.83
N TRP A 105 26.47 -6.05 -24.99
CA TRP A 105 27.44 -5.18 -25.68
C TRP A 105 27.53 -3.82 -24.99
N SER A 106 28.73 -3.51 -24.51
CA SER A 106 29.15 -2.18 -24.09
C SER A 106 30.12 -1.60 -25.11
N GLY A 107 30.23 -0.28 -25.15
CA GLY A 107 31.18 0.40 -26.01
C GLY A 107 31.55 1.78 -25.48
N GLY A 108 32.70 2.27 -25.88
CA GLY A 108 33.23 3.54 -25.44
C GLY A 108 34.06 4.22 -26.52
N VAL A 109 34.12 5.54 -26.44
CA VAL A 109 35.05 6.34 -27.22
C VAL A 109 36.02 6.98 -26.24
N LYS A 110 37.31 6.76 -26.47
CA LYS A 110 38.39 7.39 -25.73
C LYS A 110 39.09 8.38 -26.65
N ALA A 111 39.25 9.61 -26.19
CA ALA A 111 40.06 10.64 -26.83
C ALA A 111 40.93 11.29 -25.76
N GLY A 112 42.22 11.41 -25.99
CA GLY A 112 43.15 12.01 -25.05
C GLY A 112 44.40 12.53 -25.74
N ALA A 113 45.02 13.53 -25.11
CA ALA A 113 46.34 14.00 -25.48
C ALA A 113 47.13 14.25 -24.20
N GLN A 114 48.39 13.83 -24.19
CA GLN A 114 49.29 14.03 -23.06
C GLN A 114 50.69 14.35 -23.55
N ARG A 115 51.44 15.12 -22.75
CA ARG A 115 52.87 15.32 -22.95
C ARG A 115 53.61 14.33 -22.08
N VAL A 116 54.26 13.35 -22.68
CA VAL A 116 54.86 12.22 -21.96
C VAL A 116 56.21 11.83 -22.57
N GLN A 117 57.06 11.22 -21.75
CA GLN A 117 58.25 10.49 -22.20
C GLN A 117 57.98 9.01 -21.99
N GLU A 118 57.68 8.28 -23.06
CA GLU A 118 57.50 6.83 -22.98
C GLU A 118 58.84 6.12 -22.74
N SER A 119 58.79 4.94 -22.11
CA SER A 119 59.98 4.11 -21.91
C SER A 119 60.43 3.52 -23.26
N GLY A 120 61.70 3.66 -23.62
CA GLY A 120 62.26 3.04 -24.84
C GLY A 120 62.12 1.52 -24.85
N GLU A 121 62.25 0.91 -23.67
CA GLU A 121 62.11 -0.54 -23.49
C GLU A 121 60.70 -1.05 -23.84
N ALA A 122 59.66 -0.22 -23.69
CA ALA A 122 58.29 -0.59 -24.08
C ALA A 122 58.13 -0.82 -25.59
N TYR A 123 59.09 -0.32 -26.38
CA TYR A 123 59.18 -0.47 -27.83
C TYR A 123 60.41 -1.30 -28.26
N LEU A 124 61.06 -2.00 -27.32
CA LEU A 124 62.28 -2.78 -27.56
C LEU A 124 63.47 -1.91 -28.04
N LEU A 125 63.55 -0.66 -27.57
CA LEU A 125 64.64 0.26 -27.85
C LEU A 125 65.57 0.39 -26.65
N THR A 126 66.88 0.41 -26.90
CA THR A 126 67.92 0.58 -25.86
C THR A 126 68.12 2.02 -25.41
N GLU A 127 67.55 2.99 -26.13
CA GLU A 127 67.65 4.43 -25.85
C GLU A 127 66.32 5.03 -25.39
N LYS A 128 66.37 6.18 -24.71
CA LYS A 128 65.18 6.90 -24.26
C LYS A 128 64.40 7.46 -25.45
N VAL A 129 63.07 7.28 -25.45
CA VAL A 129 62.19 7.99 -26.39
C VAL A 129 62.20 9.49 -26.04
N PRO A 130 62.20 10.41 -27.02
CA PRO A 130 62.05 11.84 -26.76
C PRO A 130 60.71 12.18 -26.11
N VAL A 131 60.69 13.26 -25.32
CA VAL A 131 59.44 13.84 -24.81
C VAL A 131 58.58 14.28 -26.00
N SER A 132 57.35 13.79 -26.08
CA SER A 132 56.43 14.12 -27.18
C SER A 132 55.03 14.41 -26.68
N ASN A 133 54.25 15.09 -27.51
CA ASN A 133 52.81 15.18 -27.31
C ASN A 133 52.21 13.94 -27.97
N VAL A 134 51.68 13.02 -27.18
CA VAL A 134 51.06 11.77 -27.62
C VAL A 134 49.55 11.96 -27.60
N GLY A 135 48.91 11.59 -28.69
CA GLY A 135 47.46 11.52 -28.80
C GLY A 135 46.98 10.06 -28.83
N ASP A 136 45.76 9.84 -28.34
CA ASP A 136 45.04 8.57 -28.41
C ASP A 136 43.58 8.88 -28.79
N LEU A 137 43.11 8.28 -29.88
CA LEU A 137 41.70 8.26 -30.25
C LEU A 137 41.32 6.81 -30.55
N GLY A 138 40.36 6.26 -29.80
CA GLY A 138 39.96 4.88 -29.96
C GLY A 138 38.50 4.64 -29.64
N ILE A 139 37.94 3.64 -30.30
CA ILE A 139 36.64 3.07 -30.03
C ILE A 139 36.87 1.68 -29.45
N THR A 140 36.18 1.37 -28.37
CA THR A 140 36.17 0.04 -27.76
C THR A 140 34.76 -0.51 -27.77
N THR A 141 34.64 -1.82 -27.90
CA THR A 141 33.40 -2.55 -27.65
C THR A 141 33.70 -3.85 -26.92
N SER A 142 32.83 -4.25 -26.01
CA SER A 142 32.98 -5.45 -25.21
C SER A 142 31.64 -6.12 -24.99
N TYR A 143 31.59 -7.45 -25.10
CA TYR A 143 30.42 -8.25 -24.73
C TYR A 143 30.76 -9.09 -23.51
N GLN A 144 30.05 -8.89 -22.40
CA GLN A 144 30.21 -9.71 -21.19
C GLN A 144 29.31 -10.95 -21.26
N PHE A 145 29.89 -12.12 -21.00
CA PHE A 145 29.16 -13.38 -20.91
C PHE A 145 28.71 -13.64 -19.48
N ASP A 146 27.42 -13.91 -19.28
CA ASP A 146 26.87 -14.23 -17.96
C ASP A 146 26.97 -15.74 -17.64
N LEU A 147 28.20 -16.26 -17.58
CA LEU A 147 28.43 -17.70 -17.42
C LEU A 147 28.00 -18.25 -16.05
N PHE A 148 28.04 -17.39 -15.03
CA PHE A 148 27.69 -17.74 -13.65
C PHE A 148 26.32 -17.16 -13.22
N GLY A 149 25.60 -16.50 -14.12
CA GLY A 149 24.26 -15.96 -13.85
C GLY A 149 24.22 -14.75 -12.93
N THR A 150 25.32 -14.00 -12.77
CA THR A 150 25.37 -12.81 -11.90
C THR A 150 24.45 -11.71 -12.44
N LEU A 151 24.47 -11.48 -13.75
CA LEU A 151 23.59 -10.51 -14.40
C LEU A 151 22.14 -10.99 -14.34
N GLN A 152 21.91 -12.29 -14.59
CA GLN A 152 20.60 -12.92 -14.47
C GLN A 152 20.00 -12.74 -13.07
N ARG A 153 20.79 -12.94 -12.00
CA ARG A 153 20.35 -12.71 -10.61
C ARG A 153 20.10 -11.24 -10.32
N GLY A 154 20.90 -10.32 -10.85
CA GLY A 154 20.63 -8.88 -10.77
C GLY A 154 19.31 -8.48 -11.44
N ILE A 155 19.01 -9.06 -12.61
CA ILE A 155 17.73 -8.87 -13.30
C ILE A 155 16.57 -9.48 -12.50
N GLU A 156 16.76 -10.65 -11.91
CA GLU A 156 15.77 -11.30 -11.02
C GLU A 156 15.45 -10.41 -9.82
N ALA A 157 16.47 -9.87 -9.14
CA ALA A 157 16.31 -8.94 -8.02
C ALA A 157 15.57 -7.66 -8.44
N ALA A 158 15.97 -7.06 -9.58
CA ALA A 158 15.31 -5.86 -10.10
C ALA A 158 13.83 -6.11 -10.43
N LYS A 159 13.50 -7.25 -11.06
CA LYS A 159 12.11 -7.65 -11.36
C LYS A 159 11.29 -7.83 -10.08
N ALA A 160 11.83 -8.55 -9.09
CA ALA A 160 11.18 -8.75 -7.81
C ALA A 160 10.94 -7.42 -7.07
N ASN A 161 11.89 -6.47 -7.13
CA ASN A 161 11.70 -5.12 -6.59
C ASN A 161 10.62 -4.30 -7.34
N ALA A 162 10.53 -4.44 -8.66
CA ALA A 162 9.45 -3.85 -9.45
C ALA A 162 8.08 -4.45 -9.08
N ASP A 163 7.99 -5.76 -8.89
CA ASP A 163 6.77 -6.43 -8.43
C ASP A 163 6.38 -6.01 -7.01
N ALA A 164 7.34 -5.82 -6.11
CA ALA A 164 7.10 -5.28 -4.78
C ALA A 164 6.57 -3.83 -4.85
N THR A 165 7.07 -3.02 -5.77
CA THR A 165 6.61 -1.65 -6.00
C THR A 165 5.20 -1.61 -6.59
N GLN A 166 4.87 -2.56 -7.49
CA GLN A 166 3.52 -2.76 -7.98
C GLN A 166 2.56 -3.09 -6.83
N ALA A 167 2.93 -4.02 -5.95
CA ALA A 167 2.11 -4.38 -4.80
C ALA A 167 1.93 -3.20 -3.82
N ALA A 168 2.96 -2.36 -3.65
CA ALA A 168 2.83 -1.11 -2.88
C ALA A 168 1.83 -0.11 -3.51
N ALA A 169 1.79 -0.02 -4.84
CA ALA A 169 0.80 0.79 -5.55
C ALA A 169 -0.63 0.24 -5.37
N ASP A 170 -0.77 -1.08 -5.33
CA ASP A 170 -2.04 -1.75 -5.02
C ASP A 170 -2.48 -1.47 -3.57
N THR A 171 -1.55 -1.42 -2.60
CA THR A 171 -1.83 -0.97 -1.22
C THR A 171 -2.34 0.47 -1.18
N ALA A 172 -1.66 1.40 -1.87
CA ALA A 172 -2.09 2.80 -1.94
C ALA A 172 -3.51 2.94 -2.52
N ARG A 173 -3.87 2.09 -3.49
CA ARG A 173 -5.21 2.03 -4.07
C ARG A 173 -6.27 1.59 -3.07
N ILE A 174 -6.07 0.49 -2.34
CA ILE A 174 -7.08 0.03 -1.36
C ILE A 174 -7.23 1.01 -0.20
N THR A 175 -6.13 1.63 0.24
CA THR A 175 -6.16 2.66 1.28
C THR A 175 -6.93 3.89 0.83
N LEU A 176 -6.72 4.35 -0.41
CA LEU A 176 -7.49 5.47 -0.99
C LEU A 176 -8.99 5.18 -0.98
N VAL A 177 -9.40 4.00 -1.46
CA VAL A 177 -10.81 3.60 -1.49
C VAL A 177 -11.39 3.63 -0.07
N ALA A 178 -10.73 2.99 0.89
CA ALA A 178 -11.19 2.98 2.28
C ALA A 178 -11.29 4.40 2.87
N ASP A 179 -10.32 5.26 2.58
CA ASP A 179 -10.31 6.64 3.06
C ASP A 179 -11.42 7.50 2.46
N VAL A 180 -11.76 7.30 1.18
CA VAL A 180 -12.90 7.98 0.53
C VAL A 180 -14.21 7.54 1.18
N VAL A 181 -14.40 6.23 1.36
CA VAL A 181 -15.61 5.68 1.99
C VAL A 181 -15.72 6.17 3.43
N ARG A 182 -14.62 6.15 4.20
CA ARG A 182 -14.58 6.66 5.58
C ARG A 182 -14.95 8.15 5.65
N ALA A 183 -14.38 8.97 4.78
CA ALA A 183 -14.67 10.40 4.74
C ALA A 183 -16.12 10.70 4.35
N TYR A 184 -16.68 9.97 3.39
CA TYR A 184 -18.09 10.09 3.01
C TYR A 184 -19.03 9.65 4.14
N THR A 185 -18.78 8.49 4.74
CA THR A 185 -19.54 7.99 5.90
C THR A 185 -19.47 8.97 7.07
N GLN A 186 -18.33 9.65 7.28
CA GLN A 186 -18.20 10.69 8.31
C GLN A 186 -19.12 11.89 8.06
N VAL A 187 -19.29 12.30 6.80
CA VAL A 187 -20.22 13.39 6.43
C VAL A 187 -21.67 12.95 6.69
N CYS A 188 -22.04 11.75 6.23
CA CYS A 188 -23.38 11.19 6.44
C CYS A 188 -23.71 11.06 7.93
N ALA A 189 -22.79 10.46 8.70
CA ALA A 189 -22.89 10.30 10.15
C ALA A 189 -23.08 11.65 10.87
N ALA A 190 -22.25 12.64 10.55
CA ALA A 190 -22.32 13.94 11.20
C ALA A 190 -23.67 14.65 10.95
N ASN A 191 -24.22 14.53 9.75
CA ASN A 191 -25.52 15.09 9.41
C ASN A 191 -26.68 14.32 10.08
N GLU A 192 -26.62 12.98 10.10
CA GLU A 192 -27.62 12.13 10.78
C GLU A 192 -27.63 12.40 12.30
N GLU A 193 -26.46 12.36 12.94
CA GLU A 193 -26.33 12.64 14.38
C GLU A 193 -26.76 14.07 14.73
N ARG A 194 -26.49 15.04 13.85
CA ARG A 194 -27.00 16.41 14.00
C ARG A 194 -28.53 16.45 13.92
N ALA A 195 -29.15 15.72 13.00
CA ALA A 195 -30.60 15.67 12.88
C ALA A 195 -31.25 15.09 14.14
N ILE A 196 -30.67 14.02 14.69
CA ILE A 196 -31.12 13.39 15.95
C ILE A 196 -30.93 14.35 17.14
N ALA A 197 -29.80 15.05 17.21
CA ALA A 197 -29.54 16.05 18.23
C ALA A 197 -30.49 17.26 18.12
N GLN A 198 -30.81 17.69 16.91
CA GLN A 198 -31.80 18.76 16.67
C GLN A 198 -33.19 18.34 17.14
N HIS A 199 -33.61 17.11 16.84
CA HIS A 199 -34.89 16.60 17.33
C HIS A 199 -34.95 16.57 18.86
N SER A 200 -33.85 16.16 19.51
CA SER A 200 -33.72 16.18 20.97
C SER A 200 -33.79 17.61 21.54
N LEU A 201 -33.17 18.57 20.86
CA LEU A 201 -33.20 19.98 21.23
C LEU A 201 -34.61 20.57 21.09
N ASP A 202 -35.35 20.20 20.05
CA ASP A 202 -36.72 20.65 19.80
C ASP A 202 -37.68 20.11 20.87
N LEU A 203 -37.55 18.83 21.26
CA LEU A 203 -38.29 18.25 22.39
C LEU A 203 -38.01 19.00 23.71
N GLN A 204 -36.74 19.31 23.97
CA GLN A 204 -36.36 20.05 25.18
C GLN A 204 -36.84 21.51 25.17
N SER A 205 -36.92 22.13 23.99
CA SER A 205 -37.51 23.46 23.79
C SER A 205 -39.00 23.48 24.12
N GLN A 206 -39.75 22.46 23.68
CA GLN A 206 -41.17 22.29 24.01
C GLN A 206 -41.38 22.10 25.53
N SER A 207 -40.54 21.29 26.18
CA SER A 207 -40.56 21.12 27.64
C SER A 207 -40.26 22.43 28.39
N THR A 208 -39.30 23.22 27.90
CA THR A 208 -38.99 24.55 28.48
C THR A 208 -40.17 25.49 28.35
N THR A 209 -40.83 25.52 27.19
CA THR A 209 -42.03 26.35 26.96
C THR A 209 -43.20 25.93 27.85
N LEU A 210 -43.43 24.63 28.00
CA LEU A 210 -44.48 24.09 28.86
C LEU A 210 -44.25 24.46 30.33
N THR A 211 -43.04 24.26 30.85
CA THR A 211 -42.69 24.59 32.24
C THR A 211 -42.83 26.09 32.54
N GLN A 212 -42.47 26.96 31.59
CA GLN A 212 -42.68 28.40 31.72
C GLN A 212 -44.16 28.75 31.82
N ARG A 213 -45.01 28.21 30.95
CA ARG A 213 -46.47 28.42 31.00
C ARG A 213 -47.09 27.91 32.30
N LEU A 214 -46.62 26.76 32.79
CA LEU A 214 -47.09 26.21 34.07
C LEU A 214 -46.68 27.10 35.25
N ARG A 215 -45.46 27.64 35.27
CA ARG A 215 -45.01 28.61 36.27
C ARG A 215 -45.84 29.90 36.21
N ASP A 216 -46.07 30.45 35.02
CA ASP A 216 -46.90 31.65 34.82
C ASP A 216 -48.36 31.45 35.27
N ALA A 217 -48.89 30.23 35.15
CA ALA A 217 -50.21 29.83 35.62
C ALA A 217 -50.26 29.41 37.10
N GLY A 218 -49.15 29.55 37.86
CA GLY A 218 -49.07 29.19 39.28
C GLY A 218 -49.01 27.68 39.57
N ARG A 219 -48.76 26.84 38.56
CA ARG A 219 -48.64 25.38 38.64
C ARG A 219 -47.21 24.87 38.41
N GLY A 220 -46.22 25.58 38.93
CA GLY A 220 -44.79 25.26 38.80
C GLY A 220 -43.92 26.25 39.57
N ASP A 221 -42.60 26.11 39.44
CA ASP A 221 -41.63 27.00 40.10
C ASP A 221 -40.47 27.36 39.15
N GLU A 222 -39.71 28.40 39.52
CA GLU A 222 -38.58 28.89 38.71
C GLU A 222 -37.42 27.88 38.62
N THR A 223 -37.30 26.97 39.59
CA THR A 223 -36.28 25.92 39.59
C THR A 223 -36.53 24.94 38.45
N GLN A 224 -37.79 24.58 38.19
CA GLN A 224 -38.17 23.70 37.07
C GLN A 224 -37.85 24.34 35.72
N VAL A 225 -38.17 25.63 35.56
CA VAL A 225 -37.83 26.41 34.36
C VAL A 225 -36.31 26.44 34.16
N THR A 226 -35.55 26.76 35.21
CA THR A 226 -34.09 26.84 35.16
C THR A 226 -33.47 25.48 34.82
N ARG A 227 -33.99 24.36 35.35
CA ARG A 227 -33.55 23.00 35.01
C ARG A 227 -33.80 22.67 33.54
N SER A 228 -35.00 22.97 33.04
CA SER A 228 -35.36 22.72 31.64
C SER A 228 -34.49 23.54 30.67
N GLN A 229 -34.28 24.82 30.98
CA GLN A 229 -33.36 25.69 30.24
C GLN A 229 -31.91 25.21 30.28
N THR A 230 -31.47 24.67 31.40
CA THR A 230 -30.10 24.12 31.53
C THR A 230 -29.93 22.95 30.58
N GLN A 231 -30.86 21.99 30.56
CA GLN A 231 -30.84 20.86 29.63
C GLN A 231 -30.88 21.31 28.17
N PHE A 232 -31.72 22.30 27.83
CA PHE A 232 -31.77 22.88 26.47
C PHE A 232 -30.43 23.49 26.07
N LYS A 233 -29.83 24.30 26.95
CA LYS A 233 -28.55 24.97 26.69
C LYS A 233 -27.41 23.97 26.57
N SER A 234 -27.43 22.88 27.34
CA SER A 234 -26.46 21.77 27.23
C SER A 234 -26.55 21.06 25.89
N LEU A 235 -27.75 20.64 25.45
CA LEU A 235 -27.93 20.01 24.13
C LEU A 235 -27.52 20.96 22.98
N ARG A 236 -27.85 22.24 23.09
CA ARG A 236 -27.45 23.26 22.11
C ARG A 236 -25.94 23.41 22.02
N ALA A 237 -25.23 23.27 23.15
CA ALA A 237 -23.77 23.39 23.19
C ALA A 237 -23.06 22.27 22.42
N ASP A 238 -23.70 21.12 22.26
CA ASP A 238 -23.14 19.99 21.49
C ASP A 238 -23.31 20.15 19.98
N MET A 239 -24.26 20.96 19.50
CA MET A 239 -24.56 21.13 18.07
C MET A 239 -23.35 21.46 17.17
N PRO A 240 -22.44 22.40 17.54
CA PRO A 240 -21.32 22.77 16.68
C PRO A 240 -20.34 21.62 16.37
N ARG A 241 -20.26 20.59 17.23
CA ARG A 241 -19.33 19.47 17.03
C ARG A 241 -19.67 18.67 15.78
N TYR A 242 -20.96 18.54 15.44
CA TYR A 242 -21.40 17.83 14.24
C TYR A 242 -21.07 18.61 12.97
N GLU A 243 -21.18 19.94 13.00
CA GLU A 243 -20.75 20.76 11.86
C GLU A 243 -19.23 20.63 11.66
N ALA A 244 -18.44 20.66 12.72
CA ALA A 244 -16.99 20.44 12.63
C ALA A 244 -16.64 19.05 12.06
N ALA A 245 -17.35 18.00 12.48
CA ALA A 245 -17.16 16.64 11.96
C ALA A 245 -17.53 16.53 10.48
N ARG A 246 -18.65 17.15 10.06
CA ARG A 246 -19.07 17.25 8.66
C ARG A 246 -18.01 17.95 7.81
N GLN A 247 -17.53 19.12 8.25
CA GLN A 247 -16.50 19.88 7.54
C GLN A 247 -15.19 19.09 7.43
N THR A 248 -14.80 18.35 8.47
CA THR A 248 -13.61 17.48 8.45
C THR A 248 -13.73 16.40 7.37
N GLY A 249 -14.90 15.75 7.25
CA GLY A 249 -15.17 14.78 6.19
C GLY A 249 -15.11 15.41 4.79
N LEU A 250 -15.70 16.60 4.61
CA LEU A 250 -15.67 17.33 3.34
C LEU A 250 -14.26 17.76 2.93
N PHE A 251 -13.45 18.26 3.86
CA PHE A 251 -12.06 18.62 3.58
C PHE A 251 -11.21 17.38 3.26
N ARG A 252 -11.47 16.24 3.92
CA ARG A 252 -10.81 14.98 3.58
C ARG A 252 -11.17 14.53 2.17
N LEU A 253 -12.45 14.56 1.79
CA LEU A 253 -12.89 14.26 0.41
C LEU A 253 -12.27 15.21 -0.61
N SER A 254 -12.29 16.51 -0.31
CA SER A 254 -11.66 17.55 -1.15
C SER A 254 -10.19 17.24 -1.44
N MET A 255 -9.43 16.86 -0.41
CA MET A 255 -8.03 16.45 -0.55
C MET A 255 -7.89 15.16 -1.39
N LEU A 256 -8.65 14.11 -1.07
CA LEU A 256 -8.56 12.81 -1.75
C LEU A 256 -8.93 12.88 -3.23
N LEU A 257 -9.90 13.74 -3.58
CA LEU A 257 -10.36 13.98 -4.95
C LEU A 257 -9.56 15.09 -5.66
N ALA A 258 -8.64 15.77 -4.97
CA ALA A 258 -7.90 16.93 -5.48
C ALA A 258 -8.81 18.02 -6.08
N LYS A 259 -9.93 18.32 -5.39
CA LYS A 259 -10.93 19.31 -5.80
C LYS A 259 -11.38 20.17 -4.63
N PRO A 260 -11.72 21.45 -4.80
CA PRO A 260 -12.30 22.25 -3.73
C PRO A 260 -13.68 21.70 -3.30
N VAL A 261 -14.12 22.03 -2.08
CA VAL A 261 -15.35 21.47 -1.47
C VAL A 261 -16.61 21.78 -2.29
N ASP A 262 -16.67 22.95 -2.93
CA ASP A 262 -17.78 23.40 -3.78
C ASP A 262 -17.90 22.62 -5.12
N GLN A 263 -16.88 21.84 -5.47
CA GLN A 263 -16.86 20.98 -6.67
C GLN A 263 -17.00 19.49 -6.36
N LEU A 264 -17.29 19.13 -5.10
CA LEU A 264 -17.67 17.76 -4.75
C LEU A 264 -18.99 17.38 -5.43
N PRO A 265 -19.24 16.08 -5.70
CA PRO A 265 -20.50 15.63 -6.26
C PRO A 265 -21.72 16.15 -5.51
N VAL A 266 -22.79 16.44 -6.25
CA VAL A 266 -24.03 16.96 -5.68
C VAL A 266 -24.59 15.97 -4.66
N GLY A 267 -25.05 16.49 -3.52
CA GLY A 267 -25.61 15.69 -2.43
C GLY A 267 -24.57 15.02 -1.53
N THR A 268 -23.26 15.18 -1.79
CA THR A 268 -22.22 14.71 -0.86
C THR A 268 -22.31 15.46 0.48
N ALA A 269 -22.45 16.78 0.45
CA ALA A 269 -22.47 17.62 1.65
C ALA A 269 -23.75 17.51 2.49
N ASP A 270 -24.82 16.99 1.88
CA ASP A 270 -26.18 16.90 2.44
C ASP A 270 -26.58 15.45 2.75
N CYS A 271 -25.69 14.47 2.55
CA CYS A 271 -25.93 13.09 2.96
C CYS A 271 -26.28 13.05 4.45
N ALA A 272 -27.45 12.53 4.82
CA ALA A 272 -27.91 12.47 6.21
C ALA A 272 -28.41 11.07 6.59
N GLU A 273 -28.01 10.06 5.82
CA GLU A 273 -28.31 8.65 6.05
C GLU A 273 -27.01 7.88 5.91
N LEU A 274 -26.65 7.13 6.95
CA LEU A 274 -25.48 6.26 6.93
C LEU A 274 -25.58 5.20 5.80
N PRO A 275 -24.51 5.00 5.02
CA PRO A 275 -24.44 3.87 4.09
C PRO A 275 -24.60 2.54 4.85
N THR A 276 -25.53 1.68 4.42
CA THR A 276 -25.79 0.37 5.04
C THR A 276 -25.56 -0.79 4.08
N ILE A 277 -25.16 -1.94 4.63
CA ILE A 277 -25.05 -3.21 3.88
C ILE A 277 -26.15 -4.13 4.40
N THR A 278 -27.07 -4.53 3.51
CA THR A 278 -28.26 -5.33 3.86
C THR A 278 -28.01 -6.84 3.84
N GLN A 279 -26.87 -7.28 3.32
CA GLN A 279 -26.46 -8.68 3.24
C GLN A 279 -25.36 -9.02 4.25
N LEU A 280 -25.11 -10.32 4.45
CA LEU A 280 -23.99 -10.80 5.26
C LEU A 280 -22.67 -10.31 4.68
N LEU A 281 -21.74 -9.92 5.55
CA LEU A 281 -20.45 -9.43 5.11
C LEU A 281 -19.60 -10.60 4.58
N PRO A 282 -19.15 -10.58 3.31
CA PRO A 282 -18.23 -11.60 2.81
C PRO A 282 -16.86 -11.34 3.44
N VAL A 283 -16.30 -12.34 4.13
CA VAL A 283 -14.99 -12.22 4.80
C VAL A 283 -13.95 -13.21 4.27
N GLY A 284 -14.39 -14.28 3.60
CA GLY A 284 -13.52 -15.35 3.10
C GLY A 284 -12.81 -16.12 4.21
N ASP A 285 -11.70 -16.77 3.86
CA ASP A 285 -10.81 -17.50 4.76
C ASP A 285 -9.41 -16.84 4.84
N GLY A 286 -8.56 -17.34 5.73
CA GLY A 286 -7.21 -16.82 5.95
C GLY A 286 -6.32 -16.99 4.71
N ALA A 287 -6.47 -18.09 3.98
CA ALA A 287 -5.71 -18.33 2.75
C ALA A 287 -6.05 -17.29 1.66
N ALA A 288 -7.33 -17.05 1.39
CA ALA A 288 -7.78 -16.06 0.42
C ALA A 288 -7.39 -14.64 0.85
N LEU A 289 -7.48 -14.34 2.15
CA LEU A 289 -7.02 -13.08 2.73
C LEU A 289 -5.54 -12.83 2.43
N LEU A 290 -4.66 -13.75 2.81
CA LEU A 290 -3.21 -13.61 2.63
C LEU A 290 -2.83 -13.49 1.17
N LYS A 291 -3.52 -14.21 0.28
CA LYS A 291 -3.32 -14.12 -1.17
C LYS A 291 -3.77 -12.77 -1.75
N ARG A 292 -4.83 -12.19 -1.21
CA ARG A 292 -5.41 -10.92 -1.69
C ARG A 292 -4.61 -9.71 -1.21
N ARG A 293 -3.96 -9.78 -0.05
CA ARG A 293 -3.31 -8.63 0.57
C ARG A 293 -2.04 -8.16 -0.19
N PRO A 294 -2.02 -6.91 -0.71
CA PRO A 294 -0.86 -6.43 -1.45
C PRO A 294 0.39 -6.21 -0.59
N ASP A 295 0.25 -5.89 0.70
CA ASP A 295 1.38 -5.78 1.62
C ASP A 295 2.08 -7.13 1.87
N VAL A 296 1.33 -8.23 1.97
CA VAL A 296 1.88 -9.60 2.03
C VAL A 296 2.68 -9.91 0.76
N ARG A 297 2.10 -9.61 -0.41
CA ARG A 297 2.80 -9.75 -1.71
C ARG A 297 4.05 -8.88 -1.80
N GLN A 298 3.98 -7.64 -1.33
CA GLN A 298 5.11 -6.72 -1.34
C GLN A 298 6.29 -7.29 -0.51
N ALA A 299 5.99 -7.80 0.69
CA ALA A 299 7.00 -8.39 1.56
C ALA A 299 7.58 -9.68 0.97
N GLU A 300 6.75 -10.54 0.37
CA GLU A 300 7.18 -11.75 -0.35
C GLU A 300 8.14 -11.40 -1.52
N ARG A 301 7.78 -10.41 -2.33
CA ARG A 301 8.60 -9.98 -3.47
C ARG A 301 9.93 -9.35 -3.02
N ARG A 302 9.96 -8.66 -1.87
CA ARG A 302 11.22 -8.19 -1.26
C ARG A 302 12.10 -9.34 -0.78
N LEU A 303 11.51 -10.39 -0.22
CA LEU A 303 12.24 -11.60 0.14
C LEU A 303 12.83 -12.29 -1.10
N ALA A 304 12.08 -12.36 -2.20
CA ALA A 304 12.59 -12.89 -3.47
C ALA A 304 13.77 -12.07 -4.00
N ALA A 305 13.69 -10.73 -3.95
CA ALA A 305 14.79 -9.85 -4.34
C ALA A 305 16.05 -10.07 -3.49
N ALA A 306 15.90 -10.11 -2.16
CA ALA A 306 17.01 -10.37 -1.24
C ALA A 306 17.66 -11.75 -1.48
N THR A 307 16.85 -12.76 -1.81
CA THR A 307 17.36 -14.10 -2.14
C THR A 307 18.19 -14.07 -3.43
N ALA A 308 17.74 -13.33 -4.45
CA ALA A 308 18.50 -13.15 -5.69
C ALA A 308 19.82 -12.38 -5.47
N ASP A 309 19.85 -11.42 -4.53
CA ASP A 309 21.06 -10.69 -4.16
C ASP A 309 22.15 -11.58 -3.53
N ILE A 310 21.78 -12.70 -2.88
CA ILE A 310 22.76 -13.74 -2.48
C ILE A 310 23.47 -14.29 -3.73
N GLY A 311 22.73 -14.52 -4.82
CA GLY A 311 23.27 -14.96 -6.10
C GLY A 311 24.21 -13.93 -6.72
N VAL A 312 23.87 -12.64 -6.66
CA VAL A 312 24.76 -11.55 -7.11
C VAL A 312 26.06 -11.53 -6.29
N ALA A 313 25.96 -11.62 -4.96
CA ALA A 313 27.14 -11.65 -4.07
C ALA A 313 27.99 -12.92 -4.27
N THR A 314 27.36 -14.05 -4.56
CA THR A 314 28.04 -15.32 -4.88
C THR A 314 28.73 -15.25 -6.24
N GLY A 315 28.08 -14.61 -7.22
CA GLY A 315 28.61 -14.34 -8.55
C GLY A 315 29.94 -13.60 -8.55
N ALA A 316 30.10 -12.65 -7.62
CA ALA A 316 31.34 -11.89 -7.43
C ALA A 316 32.55 -12.73 -6.98
N LEU A 317 32.37 -14.02 -6.65
CA LEU A 317 33.48 -14.93 -6.39
C LEU A 317 34.17 -15.41 -7.68
N TYR A 318 33.47 -15.33 -8.80
CA TYR A 318 33.88 -15.89 -10.09
C TYR A 318 34.45 -14.81 -11.01
N PRO A 319 35.27 -15.20 -12.00
CA PRO A 319 35.82 -14.26 -12.97
C PRO A 319 34.74 -13.71 -13.91
N ASP A 320 34.83 -12.42 -14.24
CA ASP A 320 34.10 -11.81 -15.34
C ASP A 320 34.81 -12.15 -16.66
N ILE A 321 34.08 -12.79 -17.57
CA ILE A 321 34.59 -13.17 -18.89
C ILE A 321 33.87 -12.32 -19.94
N SER A 322 34.66 -11.61 -20.73
CA SER A 322 34.16 -10.78 -21.84
C SER A 322 34.96 -11.01 -23.10
N ILE A 323 34.40 -10.63 -24.25
CA ILE A 323 35.13 -10.53 -25.51
C ILE A 323 35.12 -9.09 -25.97
N GLY A 324 36.29 -8.54 -26.24
CA GLY A 324 36.48 -7.13 -26.59
C GLY A 324 37.07 -6.95 -27.97
N ALA A 325 36.70 -5.85 -28.60
CA ALA A 325 37.38 -5.31 -29.77
C ALA A 325 37.75 -3.85 -29.53
N THR A 326 38.93 -3.45 -30.00
CA THR A 326 39.40 -2.07 -29.97
C THR A 326 39.88 -1.67 -31.35
N LEU A 327 39.59 -0.45 -31.76
CA LEU A 327 40.05 0.15 -33.00
C LEU A 327 40.40 1.60 -32.72
N GLY A 328 41.56 2.08 -33.19
CA GLY A 328 41.93 3.47 -32.96
C GLY A 328 43.24 3.87 -33.60
N THR A 329 43.71 5.04 -33.19
CA THR A 329 45.00 5.61 -33.55
C THR A 329 45.70 6.10 -32.28
N VAL A 330 46.97 5.76 -32.12
CA VAL A 330 47.83 6.21 -31.03
C VAL A 330 49.20 6.57 -31.58
N GLY A 331 49.75 7.71 -31.16
CA GLY A 331 51.07 8.15 -31.61
C GLY A 331 51.31 9.62 -31.33
N ILE A 332 52.33 10.18 -31.99
CA ILE A 332 52.59 11.63 -31.93
C ILE A 332 51.33 12.37 -32.38
N LEU A 333 50.95 13.41 -31.64
CA LEU A 333 49.68 14.12 -31.83
C LEU A 333 49.52 14.67 -33.26
N GLY A 334 50.62 15.14 -33.89
CA GLY A 334 50.63 15.62 -35.27
C GLY A 334 50.54 14.51 -36.35
N ASP A 335 50.69 13.25 -35.94
CA ASP A 335 50.65 12.07 -36.80
C ASP A 335 49.39 11.21 -36.58
N LEU A 336 48.48 11.63 -35.71
CA LEU A 336 47.21 10.95 -35.49
C LEU A 336 46.43 10.81 -36.80
N GLY A 337 45.85 9.63 -37.03
CA GLY A 337 45.11 9.29 -38.24
C GLY A 337 45.97 8.91 -39.45
N LYS A 338 47.30 8.98 -39.35
CA LYS A 338 48.19 8.39 -40.36
C LYS A 338 48.21 6.87 -40.24
N PRO A 339 48.43 6.11 -41.32
CA PRO A 339 48.43 4.64 -41.27
C PRO A 339 49.36 4.03 -40.20
N ALA A 340 50.49 4.68 -39.93
CA ALA A 340 51.49 4.23 -38.95
C ALA A 340 51.03 4.36 -37.49
N THR A 341 50.01 5.16 -37.19
CA THR A 341 49.48 5.32 -35.83
C THR A 341 48.26 4.44 -35.57
N ASN A 342 47.76 3.70 -36.58
CA ASN A 342 46.59 2.83 -36.44
C ASN A 342 46.88 1.62 -35.54
N ARG A 343 45.96 1.32 -34.62
CA ARG A 343 45.97 0.12 -33.77
C ARG A 343 44.62 -0.55 -33.74
N TRP A 344 44.62 -1.87 -33.63
CA TRP A 344 43.42 -2.67 -33.40
C TRP A 344 43.76 -3.86 -32.51
N GLY A 345 42.74 -4.41 -31.86
CA GLY A 345 42.87 -5.63 -31.08
C GLY A 345 41.52 -6.30 -30.91
N PHE A 346 41.51 -7.62 -30.89
CA PHE A 346 40.32 -8.43 -30.63
C PHE A 346 40.74 -9.64 -29.81
N GLY A 347 39.98 -9.95 -28.76
CA GLY A 347 40.25 -11.13 -27.96
C GLY A 347 39.41 -11.21 -26.69
N PRO A 348 39.45 -12.38 -26.01
CA PRO A 348 38.83 -12.53 -24.71
C PRO A 348 39.57 -11.71 -23.66
N LEU A 349 38.81 -11.14 -22.72
CA LEU A 349 39.31 -10.51 -21.51
C LEU A 349 38.70 -11.23 -20.31
N LEU A 350 39.58 -11.75 -19.46
CA LEU A 350 39.23 -12.29 -18.16
C LEU A 350 39.65 -11.27 -17.10
N SER A 351 38.66 -10.73 -16.39
CA SER A 351 38.88 -9.89 -15.22
C SER A 351 38.43 -10.66 -13.99
N TRP A 352 39.29 -10.78 -12.98
CA TRP A 352 38.93 -11.49 -11.77
C TRP A 352 39.47 -10.77 -10.56
N THR A 353 38.55 -10.30 -9.72
CA THR A 353 38.92 -9.89 -8.36
C THR A 353 39.00 -11.16 -7.52
N VAL A 354 40.20 -11.72 -7.41
CA VAL A 354 40.42 -12.95 -6.63
C VAL A 354 39.82 -12.78 -5.24
N PRO A 355 38.94 -13.68 -4.77
CA PRO A 355 38.25 -13.53 -3.51
C PRO A 355 39.23 -13.28 -2.36
N SER A 356 39.23 -12.04 -1.86
CA SER A 356 40.08 -11.62 -0.74
C SER A 356 39.30 -11.62 0.58
N ASN A 357 39.94 -11.18 1.66
CA ASN A 357 39.30 -10.98 2.96
C ASN A 357 38.08 -10.05 2.81
N GLY A 358 36.87 -10.61 2.89
CA GLY A 358 35.62 -9.86 2.81
C GLY A 358 34.57 -10.46 1.86
N SER A 359 34.98 -11.22 0.84
CA SER A 359 34.04 -11.77 -0.16
C SER A 359 33.02 -12.73 0.48
N ARG A 360 33.49 -13.62 1.36
CA ARG A 360 32.61 -14.48 2.19
C ARG A 360 31.81 -13.70 3.23
N ALA A 361 32.27 -12.52 3.65
CA ALA A 361 31.51 -11.67 4.55
C ALA A 361 30.33 -11.01 3.82
N ARG A 362 30.50 -10.57 2.57
CA ARG A 362 29.40 -10.05 1.73
C ARG A 362 28.31 -11.08 1.46
N ILE A 363 28.69 -12.34 1.23
CA ILE A 363 27.70 -13.42 1.08
C ILE A 363 26.92 -13.62 2.38
N ARG A 364 27.63 -13.71 3.53
CA ARG A 364 26.97 -13.80 4.84
C ARG A 364 26.10 -12.58 5.18
N GLU A 365 26.47 -11.40 4.71
CA GLU A 365 25.66 -10.19 4.81
C GLU A 365 24.37 -10.31 4.00
N ALA A 366 24.44 -10.78 2.74
CA ALA A 366 23.27 -11.03 1.90
C ALA A 366 22.36 -12.14 2.47
N GLU A 367 22.95 -13.21 3.01
CA GLU A 367 22.23 -14.27 3.72
C GLU A 367 21.50 -13.72 4.96
N ALA A 368 22.16 -12.89 5.78
CA ALA A 368 21.56 -12.26 6.94
C ALA A 368 20.45 -11.26 6.55
N ALA A 369 20.64 -10.49 5.48
CA ALA A 369 19.62 -9.61 4.94
C ALA A 369 18.38 -10.40 4.47
N THR A 370 18.58 -11.57 3.84
CA THR A 370 17.49 -12.47 3.43
C THR A 370 16.76 -13.07 4.63
N GLN A 371 17.47 -13.48 5.68
CA GLN A 371 16.85 -13.92 6.93
C GLN A 371 16.00 -12.80 7.57
N GLY A 372 16.50 -11.56 7.56
CA GLY A 372 15.72 -10.39 7.99
C GLY A 372 14.49 -10.15 7.13
N ALA A 373 14.59 -10.30 5.81
CA ALA A 373 13.46 -10.18 4.88
C ALA A 373 12.41 -11.28 5.11
N LEU A 374 12.83 -12.50 5.42
CA LEU A 374 11.93 -13.61 5.75
C LEU A 374 11.18 -13.34 7.06
N ALA A 375 11.89 -12.92 8.12
CA ALA A 375 11.25 -12.56 9.38
C ALA A 375 10.28 -11.38 9.22
N HIS A 376 10.61 -10.40 8.36
CA HIS A 376 9.70 -9.31 8.02
C HIS A 376 8.45 -9.81 7.30
N PHE A 377 8.60 -10.70 6.31
CA PHE A 377 7.50 -11.33 5.60
C PHE A 377 6.57 -12.10 6.56
N ASP A 378 7.13 -12.92 7.44
CA ASP A 378 6.38 -13.65 8.46
C ASP A 378 5.64 -12.68 9.40
N GLY A 379 6.27 -11.59 9.81
CA GLY A 379 5.65 -10.54 10.60
C GLY A 379 4.47 -9.86 9.90
N VAL A 380 4.57 -9.62 8.58
CA VAL A 380 3.47 -9.06 7.78
C VAL A 380 2.30 -10.04 7.69
N VAL A 381 2.56 -11.33 7.48
CA VAL A 381 1.53 -12.39 7.48
C VAL A 381 0.80 -12.47 8.81
N LEU A 382 1.55 -12.52 9.92
CA LEU A 382 0.97 -12.58 11.27
C LEU A 382 0.13 -11.33 11.58
N ASN A 383 0.62 -10.15 11.19
CA ASN A 383 -0.12 -8.91 11.35
C ASN A 383 -1.40 -8.86 10.51
N ALA A 384 -1.37 -9.36 9.28
CA ALA A 384 -2.55 -9.45 8.43
C ALA A 384 -3.67 -10.28 9.06
N ILE A 385 -3.33 -11.44 9.61
CA ILE A 385 -4.31 -12.29 10.33
C ILE A 385 -4.80 -11.61 11.60
N ARG A 386 -3.90 -11.01 12.38
CA ARG A 386 -4.25 -10.26 13.60
C ARG A 386 -5.22 -9.12 13.29
N GLU A 387 -4.98 -8.33 12.25
CA GLU A 387 -5.84 -7.22 11.83
C GLU A 387 -7.23 -7.69 11.43
N ALA A 388 -7.32 -8.75 10.62
CA ALA A 388 -8.60 -9.32 10.22
C ALA A 388 -9.38 -9.86 11.44
N GLN A 389 -8.74 -10.63 12.31
CA GLN A 389 -9.39 -11.17 13.52
C GLN A 389 -9.82 -10.06 14.50
N THR A 390 -8.98 -9.04 14.68
CA THR A 390 -9.30 -7.87 15.52
C THR A 390 -10.50 -7.12 14.95
N GLY A 391 -10.50 -6.85 13.64
CA GLY A 391 -11.60 -6.17 12.95
C GLY A 391 -12.90 -6.96 13.03
N LEU A 392 -12.85 -8.29 12.87
CA LEU A 392 -14.02 -9.17 13.01
C LEU A 392 -14.59 -9.14 14.43
N ALA A 393 -13.75 -9.27 15.45
CA ALA A 393 -14.16 -9.23 16.84
C ALA A 393 -14.76 -7.86 17.22
N GLN A 394 -14.13 -6.77 16.77
CA GLN A 394 -14.62 -5.42 16.98
C GLN A 394 -15.97 -5.20 16.29
N TYR A 395 -16.11 -5.62 15.04
CA TYR A 395 -17.36 -5.52 14.30
C TYR A 395 -18.50 -6.26 14.99
N ALA A 396 -18.27 -7.50 15.44
CA ALA A 396 -19.27 -8.28 16.17
C ALA A 396 -19.70 -7.62 17.49
N ALA A 397 -18.74 -7.11 18.27
CA ALA A 397 -19.02 -6.42 19.52
C ALA A 397 -19.81 -5.11 19.30
N LEU A 398 -19.49 -4.36 18.24
CA LEU A 398 -20.20 -3.13 17.88
C LEU A 398 -21.63 -3.41 17.42
N LEU A 399 -21.86 -4.48 16.66
CA LEU A 399 -23.22 -4.91 16.31
C LEU A 399 -24.04 -5.28 17.54
N GLN A 400 -23.47 -6.07 18.47
CA GLN A 400 -24.16 -6.43 19.72
C GLN A 400 -24.49 -5.18 20.56
N ARG A 401 -23.56 -4.22 20.64
CA ARG A 401 -23.79 -2.95 21.33
C ARG A 401 -24.90 -2.14 20.68
N ARG A 402 -24.90 -2.02 19.34
CA ARG A 402 -25.94 -1.33 18.58
C ARG A 402 -27.31 -1.96 18.85
N ASP A 403 -27.42 -3.28 18.78
CA ASP A 403 -28.69 -3.98 18.98
C ASP A 403 -29.23 -3.77 20.39
N ALA A 404 -28.37 -3.86 21.41
CA ALA A 404 -28.76 -3.56 22.79
C ALA A 404 -29.20 -2.09 22.99
N LEU A 405 -28.56 -1.14 22.30
CA LEU A 405 -28.96 0.27 22.31
C LEU A 405 -30.27 0.52 21.57
N ALA A 406 -30.56 -0.24 20.50
CA ALA A 406 -31.83 -0.17 19.80
C ALA A 406 -32.98 -0.65 20.71
N ASP A 407 -32.82 -1.77 21.39
CA ASP A 407 -33.79 -2.30 22.36
C ASP A 407 -33.99 -1.35 23.55
N ALA A 408 -32.88 -0.81 24.08
CA ALA A 408 -32.93 0.21 25.13
C ALA A 408 -33.63 1.49 24.66
N GLY A 409 -33.43 1.89 23.40
CA GLY A 409 -34.06 3.05 22.79
C GLY A 409 -35.57 2.93 22.71
N GLN A 410 -36.09 1.75 22.32
CA GLN A 410 -37.52 1.47 22.32
C GLN A 410 -38.12 1.56 23.73
N SER A 411 -37.43 0.99 24.71
CA SER A 411 -37.87 1.01 26.12
C SER A 411 -37.85 2.44 26.70
N ALA A 412 -36.80 3.20 26.41
CA ALA A 412 -36.66 4.58 26.86
C ALA A 412 -37.70 5.51 26.22
N GLN A 413 -38.03 5.29 24.95
CA GLN A 413 -39.09 6.02 24.26
C GLN A 413 -40.44 5.80 24.95
N LEU A 414 -40.82 4.54 25.17
CA LEU A 414 -42.09 4.21 25.82
C LEU A 414 -42.17 4.82 27.23
N ALA A 415 -41.08 4.76 28.00
CA ALA A 415 -41.01 5.35 29.33
C ALA A 415 -41.14 6.88 29.31
N ALA A 416 -40.51 7.56 28.35
CA ALA A 416 -40.64 9.01 28.16
C ALA A 416 -42.08 9.38 27.80
N GLU A 417 -42.69 8.70 26.82
CA GLU A 417 -44.08 8.96 26.41
C GLU A 417 -45.09 8.74 27.55
N GLN A 418 -44.95 7.66 28.33
CA GLN A 418 -45.84 7.37 29.45
C GLN A 418 -45.67 8.39 30.59
N THR A 419 -44.43 8.67 30.97
CA THR A 419 -44.14 9.65 32.03
C THR A 419 -44.63 11.04 31.64
N HIS A 420 -44.49 11.42 30.38
CA HIS A 420 -45.00 12.68 29.87
C HIS A 420 -46.52 12.80 30.00
N ARG A 421 -47.28 11.76 29.65
CA ARG A 421 -48.74 11.72 29.85
C ARG A 421 -49.11 11.83 31.33
N PHE A 422 -48.37 11.16 32.22
CA PHE A 422 -48.60 11.27 33.66
C PHE A 422 -48.28 12.65 34.20
N TYR A 423 -47.22 13.30 33.72
CA TYR A 423 -46.86 14.67 34.11
C TYR A 423 -47.95 15.66 33.68
N GLN A 424 -48.42 15.59 32.43
CA GLN A 424 -49.53 16.42 31.94
C GLN A 424 -50.81 16.23 32.77
N ALA A 425 -51.07 15.00 33.23
CA ALA A 425 -52.20 14.68 34.11
C ALA A 425 -51.96 15.00 35.60
N GLY A 426 -50.79 15.51 35.99
CA GLY A 426 -50.42 15.80 37.38
C GLY A 426 -50.15 14.57 38.25
N ARG A 427 -49.96 13.39 37.65
CA ARG A 427 -49.69 12.11 38.31
C ARG A 427 -48.20 11.79 38.45
N ALA A 428 -47.33 12.52 37.76
CA ALA A 428 -45.87 12.42 37.87
C ALA A 428 -45.26 13.82 38.07
N SER A 429 -44.07 13.87 38.69
CA SER A 429 -43.35 15.14 38.89
C SER A 429 -42.66 15.58 37.59
N PHE A 430 -42.40 16.90 37.46
CA PHE A 430 -41.58 17.44 36.37
C PHE A 430 -40.21 16.76 36.28
N LEU A 431 -39.61 16.44 37.44
CA LEU A 431 -38.31 15.78 37.48
C LEU A 431 -38.37 14.38 36.84
N ALA A 432 -39.46 13.63 37.05
CA ALA A 432 -39.64 12.32 36.42
C ALA A 432 -39.75 12.44 34.90
N ASP A 433 -40.52 13.42 34.39
CA ASP A 433 -40.66 13.68 32.94
C ASP A 433 -39.34 14.12 32.30
N LEU A 434 -38.64 15.05 32.93
CA LEU A 434 -37.32 15.52 32.49
C LEU A 434 -36.30 14.37 32.47
N GLN A 435 -36.29 13.53 33.50
CA GLN A 435 -35.37 12.39 33.59
C GLN A 435 -35.67 11.34 32.51
N ALA A 436 -36.95 10.99 32.31
CA ALA A 436 -37.33 10.01 31.28
C ALA A 436 -37.01 10.53 29.86
N THR A 437 -37.31 11.81 29.58
CA THR A 437 -36.97 12.45 28.30
C THR A 437 -35.46 12.48 28.08
N ARG A 438 -34.68 12.86 29.11
CA ARG A 438 -33.21 12.85 29.03
C ARG A 438 -32.67 11.46 28.75
N THR A 439 -33.16 10.43 29.44
CA THR A 439 -32.75 9.04 29.17
C THR A 439 -33.05 8.63 27.73
N TYR A 440 -34.22 8.98 27.20
CA TYR A 440 -34.54 8.73 25.79
C TYR A 440 -33.58 9.42 24.82
N THR A 441 -33.37 10.73 24.97
CA THR A 441 -32.46 11.48 24.08
C THR A 441 -31.01 11.01 24.20
N ASP A 442 -30.55 10.65 25.41
CA ASP A 442 -29.21 10.13 25.65
C ASP A 442 -29.00 8.77 24.96
N VAL A 443 -30.00 7.87 25.01
CA VAL A 443 -29.93 6.56 24.32
C VAL A 443 -30.00 6.72 22.80
N GLN A 444 -30.82 7.64 22.29
CA GLN A 444 -30.87 7.93 20.84
C GLN A 444 -29.52 8.45 20.32
N ALA A 445 -28.87 9.37 21.05
CA ALA A 445 -27.54 9.83 20.70
C ALA A 445 -26.49 8.70 20.75
N GLN A 446 -26.58 7.80 21.74
CA GLN A 446 -25.69 6.63 21.82
C GLN A 446 -25.92 5.63 20.68
N LEU A 447 -27.17 5.41 20.28
CA LEU A 447 -27.52 4.53 19.16
C LEU A 447 -26.99 5.10 17.84
N ALA A 448 -27.16 6.41 17.60
CA ALA A 448 -26.62 7.08 16.43
C ALA A 448 -25.09 6.92 16.34
N ALA A 449 -24.39 7.19 17.44
CA ALA A 449 -22.93 6.98 17.52
C ALA A 449 -22.54 5.50 17.32
N ALA A 450 -23.33 4.56 17.83
CA ALA A 450 -23.08 3.13 17.62
C ALA A 450 -23.28 2.71 16.14
N ASN A 451 -24.27 3.27 15.45
CA ASN A 451 -24.46 3.07 14.01
C ASN A 451 -23.25 3.57 13.22
N THR A 452 -22.75 4.77 13.54
CA THR A 452 -21.52 5.31 12.96
C THR A 452 -20.33 4.39 13.20
N GLN A 453 -20.15 3.89 14.44
CA GLN A 453 -19.07 2.96 14.77
C GLN A 453 -19.14 1.64 13.99
N VAL A 454 -20.35 1.08 13.82
CA VAL A 454 -20.57 -0.11 13.00
C VAL A 454 -20.16 0.16 11.54
N ALA A 455 -20.61 1.27 10.95
CA ALA A 455 -20.27 1.63 9.57
C ALA A 455 -18.76 1.84 9.38
N MET A 456 -18.09 2.52 10.31
CA MET A 456 -16.63 2.70 10.28
C MET A 456 -15.89 1.36 10.42
N SER A 457 -16.33 0.49 11.33
CA SER A 457 -15.73 -0.83 11.53
C SER A 457 -15.87 -1.74 10.31
N GLN A 458 -16.94 -1.61 9.51
CA GLN A 458 -17.07 -2.34 8.23
C GLN A 458 -15.99 -1.93 7.24
N ILE A 459 -15.72 -0.62 7.13
CA ILE A 459 -14.70 -0.07 6.24
C ILE A 459 -13.31 -0.56 6.64
N ASP A 460 -12.99 -0.50 7.94
CA ASP A 460 -11.72 -0.97 8.48
C ASP A 460 -11.53 -2.48 8.26
N LEU A 461 -12.61 -3.26 8.40
CA LEU A 461 -12.60 -4.69 8.13
C LEU A 461 -12.35 -4.98 6.65
N PHE A 462 -13.01 -4.29 5.71
CA PHE A 462 -12.74 -4.48 4.27
C PHE A 462 -11.30 -4.12 3.88
N LEU A 463 -10.74 -3.07 4.49
CA LEU A 463 -9.33 -2.71 4.30
C LEU A 463 -8.41 -3.82 4.83
N ALA A 464 -8.66 -4.32 6.04
CA ALA A 464 -7.89 -5.43 6.62
C ALA A 464 -7.99 -6.71 5.77
N LEU A 465 -9.13 -6.92 5.11
CA LEU A 465 -9.39 -8.05 4.21
C LEU A 465 -8.76 -7.92 2.82
N GLY A 466 -8.13 -6.78 2.52
CA GLY A 466 -7.44 -6.53 1.26
C GLY A 466 -8.34 -6.29 0.05
N GLY A 467 -9.61 -5.90 0.22
CA GLY A 467 -10.52 -5.60 -0.88
C GLY A 467 -10.20 -4.25 -1.55
N GLY A 468 -10.28 -4.15 -2.90
CA GLY A 468 -10.22 -2.85 -3.59
C GLY A 468 -9.34 -2.75 -4.85
N TRP A 469 -8.36 -3.63 -5.04
CA TRP A 469 -7.32 -3.46 -6.08
C TRP A 469 -7.49 -4.35 -7.32
N GLU A 470 -8.25 -5.44 -7.21
CA GLU A 470 -8.41 -6.44 -8.28
C GLU A 470 -9.14 -5.87 -9.52
N SER A 471 -10.08 -4.95 -9.31
CA SER A 471 -10.88 -4.29 -10.36
C SER A 471 -10.05 -3.49 -11.37
N GLY A 472 -8.83 -3.06 -10.98
CA GLY A 472 -7.91 -2.33 -11.87
C GLY A 472 -7.21 -3.22 -12.90
N ARG A 473 -7.05 -4.51 -12.64
CA ARG A 473 -6.40 -5.44 -13.59
C ARG A 473 -7.32 -5.83 -14.74
N THR A 474 -8.63 -5.87 -14.51
CA THR A 474 -9.62 -6.17 -15.56
C THR A 474 -9.74 -5.04 -16.58
N GLN A 475 -9.54 -3.77 -16.18
CA GLN A 475 -9.51 -2.63 -17.11
C GLN A 475 -8.17 -2.50 -17.85
N ALA A 476 -7.04 -2.81 -17.21
CA ALA A 476 -5.73 -2.76 -17.86
C ALA A 476 -5.52 -3.83 -18.96
N MET A 477 -6.35 -4.88 -18.99
CA MET A 477 -6.34 -5.90 -20.06
C MET A 477 -7.09 -5.48 -21.33
N ASN A 478 -7.68 -4.28 -21.39
CA ASN A 478 -8.15 -3.67 -22.63
C ASN A 478 -7.22 -2.52 -23.03
N PRO A 479 -6.05 -2.79 -23.63
CA PRO A 479 -5.35 -1.77 -24.38
C PRO A 479 -6.17 -1.54 -25.65
N GLY A 480 -7.08 -0.58 -25.59
CA GLY A 480 -7.60 0.03 -26.81
C GLY A 480 -6.38 0.48 -27.62
N LYS A 481 -6.12 -0.21 -28.73
CA LYS A 481 -5.22 0.31 -29.76
C LYS A 481 -5.76 1.68 -30.21
N PRO A 482 -4.88 2.62 -30.57
CA PRO A 482 -5.30 3.87 -31.19
C PRO A 482 -6.13 3.61 -32.46
#